data_AF-A0AA40EW64-F1
#
_entry.id   AF-A0AA40EW64-F1
#
_cell.length_a   1.000
_cell.length_b   1.000
_cell.length_c   1.000
_cell.angle_alpha   90.00
_cell.angle_beta   90.00
_cell.angle_gamma   90.00
#
_symmetry.space_group_name_H-M   'P 1'
#
loop_
_entity.id
_entity.type
_entity.pdbx_description
1 polymer ?
#
loop_
_entity_poly.entity_id
_entity_poly.type
_entity_poly.pdbx_seq_one_letter_code
_entity_poly.pdbx_strand_id
1 'polypeptide(L)'
;MFKWVQQQVANVAGTQEPIYGPSAIKSVAEEAKTTPYTELTRDDLKWQTLDSTSVETQSFYFMTDAGVLAFCQVIFSNVAGIRTTCQFSLKIFSSDKTKEHLWCSTQLSNHEFSEDKTAFYANDCAIELSADGTTYTIKSMNDDRAVVNITVKRVAPGFKAGTTGKSLFGTDLSHPWGSMFHFIWPRCIAEGTVTTKDGPIDIKGKAYFVHALQGMKPHHAAARWTFCDFQGPTYSACLMQFTTPPSYGTTTVSVGGIVKDGEIIFAGADNLATHLDTKGDSLNDWPEPTAIKFVWKGKTKDGKPAEAILEGALEERVDRIDVMAEVPGFVKTIVAAAAGTKPYIYQYAPRNKLTLKLKIGDEEISEQGELFSEATFITALESTEKRELSVNRNAPDDSAARRSFGAQARGGGAVIVGGELEGLHQWEDHLRSRKVLKDNVMGVTKPAIRRLARRGGVKRISAGIYDEIRGCLKNRLELILRDCVTYAEYRKAKTITINDVLFALRRLGRPIYGFDDWVPAKRSAATRGVGGHGPGADEEEE
;
A
#
# COMPACT_ATOMS: atom_id res chain seq x y z
N MET A 1 -17.84 -14.86 5.32
CA MET A 1 -17.18 -15.45 6.50
C MET A 1 -15.80 -16.04 6.16
N PHE A 2 -15.67 -16.99 5.22
CA PHE A 2 -14.37 -17.60 4.84
C PHE A 2 -13.33 -16.59 4.28
N LYS A 3 -13.74 -15.68 3.38
CA LYS A 3 -12.87 -14.62 2.83
C LYS A 3 -12.43 -13.57 3.87
N TRP A 4 -13.23 -13.36 4.93
CA TRP A 4 -12.89 -12.46 6.03
C TRP A 4 -11.82 -13.08 6.94
N VAL A 5 -11.95 -14.38 7.25
CA VAL A 5 -10.92 -15.14 7.99
C VAL A 5 -9.62 -15.20 7.17
N GLN A 6 -9.71 -15.44 5.86
CA GLN A 6 -8.53 -15.40 4.99
C GLN A 6 -7.90 -14.01 4.92
N GLN A 7 -8.68 -12.93 4.99
CA GLN A 7 -8.15 -11.57 5.06
C GLN A 7 -7.42 -11.31 6.37
N GLN A 8 -7.95 -11.76 7.51
CA GLN A 8 -7.25 -11.66 8.79
C GLN A 8 -5.95 -12.47 8.79
N VAL A 9 -5.94 -13.64 8.15
CA VAL A 9 -4.72 -14.45 7.97
C VAL A 9 -3.73 -13.75 7.02
N ALA A 10 -4.16 -13.17 5.90
CA ALA A 10 -3.30 -12.38 5.01
C ALA A 10 -2.74 -11.12 5.71
N ASN A 11 -3.55 -10.49 6.55
CA ASN A 11 -3.16 -9.32 7.35
C ASN A 11 -2.10 -9.67 8.41
N VAL A 12 -2.15 -10.86 8.99
CA VAL A 12 -1.21 -11.28 10.05
C VAL A 12 0.01 -12.05 9.51
N ALA A 13 -0.17 -12.87 8.48
CA ALA A 13 0.83 -13.82 7.99
C ALA A 13 1.48 -13.42 6.66
N GLY A 14 1.09 -12.28 6.06
CA GLY A 14 1.63 -11.82 4.76
C GLY A 14 1.28 -12.72 3.57
N THR A 15 0.36 -13.67 3.73
CA THR A 15 -0.04 -14.56 2.62
C THR A 15 -0.81 -13.80 1.55
N GLN A 16 -0.86 -14.35 0.33
CA GLN A 16 -1.64 -13.82 -0.79
C GLN A 16 -3.08 -13.50 -0.37
N GLU A 17 -3.58 -12.29 -0.69
CA GLU A 17 -4.96 -11.91 -0.39
C GLU A 17 -5.95 -12.84 -1.12
N PRO A 18 -7.14 -13.06 -0.54
CA PRO A 18 -8.26 -13.65 -1.28
C PRO A 18 -8.56 -12.87 -2.56
N ILE A 19 -8.95 -13.59 -3.61
CA ILE A 19 -9.51 -12.92 -4.80
C ILE A 19 -10.93 -12.43 -4.46
N TYR A 20 -11.07 -11.11 -4.27
CA TYR A 20 -12.35 -10.44 -4.03
C TYR A 20 -13.08 -10.12 -5.32
N GLY A 21 -12.33 -9.68 -6.34
CA GLY A 21 -12.85 -9.25 -7.64
C GLY A 21 -13.03 -7.73 -7.75
N PRO A 22 -13.34 -7.21 -8.95
CA PRO A 22 -13.40 -5.78 -9.24
C PRO A 22 -14.52 -5.03 -8.50
N SER A 23 -15.53 -5.74 -7.99
CA SER A 23 -16.59 -5.13 -7.16
C SER A 23 -16.11 -4.75 -5.76
N ALA A 24 -14.96 -5.25 -5.31
CA ALA A 24 -14.39 -4.94 -4.00
C ALA A 24 -13.50 -3.68 -4.01
N ILE A 25 -13.49 -2.94 -5.12
CA ILE A 25 -12.92 -1.60 -5.22
C ILE A 25 -13.96 -0.65 -5.81
N LYS A 26 -14.21 0.46 -5.11
CA LYS A 26 -14.89 1.63 -5.68
C LYS A 26 -13.81 2.63 -6.09
N SER A 27 -13.53 2.70 -7.39
CA SER A 27 -12.62 3.72 -7.93
C SER A 27 -13.21 5.12 -7.74
N VAL A 28 -12.36 6.10 -7.45
CA VAL A 28 -12.73 7.52 -7.47
C VAL A 28 -13.27 7.95 -8.85
N ALA A 29 -12.95 7.21 -9.92
CA ALA A 29 -13.48 7.45 -11.25
C ALA A 29 -15.01 7.36 -11.33
N GLU A 30 -15.65 6.60 -10.44
CA GLU A 30 -17.12 6.54 -10.35
C GLU A 30 -17.72 7.89 -9.90
N GLU A 31 -17.06 8.59 -8.97
CA GLU A 31 -17.45 9.94 -8.57
C GLU A 31 -17.13 10.95 -9.69
N ALA A 32 -16.00 10.74 -10.38
CA ALA A 32 -15.55 11.59 -11.48
C ALA A 32 -16.49 11.60 -12.70
N LYS A 33 -17.34 10.58 -12.87
CA LYS A 33 -18.37 10.55 -13.92
C LYS A 33 -19.38 11.69 -13.79
N THR A 34 -19.66 12.11 -12.55
CA THR A 34 -20.63 13.19 -12.26
C THR A 34 -19.91 14.49 -11.88
N THR A 35 -18.88 14.40 -11.05
CA THR A 35 -18.06 15.55 -10.64
C THR A 35 -16.62 15.29 -11.03
N PRO A 36 -16.15 15.72 -12.21
CA PRO A 36 -14.82 15.37 -12.71
C PRO A 36 -13.71 15.63 -11.68
N TYR A 37 -13.75 16.80 -11.04
CA TYR A 37 -12.83 17.18 -9.98
C TYR A 37 -13.48 18.15 -9.00
N THR A 38 -12.85 18.30 -7.84
CA THR A 38 -13.14 19.35 -6.85
C THR A 38 -11.85 20.11 -6.55
N GLU A 39 -11.92 21.45 -6.53
CA GLU A 39 -10.79 22.29 -6.12
C GLU A 39 -10.46 22.06 -4.63
N LEU A 40 -9.17 21.97 -4.30
CA LEU A 40 -8.72 21.70 -2.94
C LEU A 40 -8.86 22.95 -2.06
N THR A 41 -9.49 22.74 -0.92
CA THR A 41 -9.51 23.66 0.20
C THR A 41 -8.37 23.33 1.18
N ARG A 42 -8.12 24.24 2.12
CA ARG A 42 -7.18 24.00 3.22
C ARG A 42 -7.58 22.77 4.06
N ASP A 43 -8.88 22.53 4.22
CA ASP A 43 -9.41 21.41 5.00
C ASP A 43 -9.15 20.05 4.34
N ASP A 44 -9.02 20.00 3.02
CA ASP A 44 -8.65 18.78 2.31
C ASP A 44 -7.19 18.37 2.58
N LEU A 45 -6.33 19.32 2.97
CA LEU A 45 -4.89 19.12 3.20
C LEU A 45 -4.56 18.70 4.64
N LYS A 46 -5.58 18.36 5.43
CA LYS A 46 -5.42 17.87 6.79
C LYS A 46 -4.90 16.44 6.79
N TRP A 47 -3.89 16.18 7.62
CA TRP A 47 -3.39 14.84 7.90
C TRP A 47 -4.51 13.96 8.48
N GLN A 48 -4.73 12.80 7.88
CA GLN A 48 -5.77 11.86 8.31
C GLN A 48 -5.34 11.07 9.54
N THR A 49 -4.05 10.77 9.66
CA THR A 49 -3.44 10.11 10.82
C THR A 49 -4.20 8.84 11.23
N LEU A 50 -4.40 7.91 10.29
CA LEU A 50 -5.17 6.71 10.56
C LEU A 50 -4.53 5.85 11.67
N ASP A 51 -5.37 5.33 12.54
CA ASP A 51 -5.01 4.38 13.60
C ASP A 51 -4.79 2.95 13.07
N SER A 52 -5.16 2.70 11.83
CA SER A 52 -5.00 1.44 11.11
C SER A 52 -3.77 1.45 10.20
N THR A 53 -3.46 0.28 9.60
CA THR A 53 -2.30 0.16 8.71
C THR A 53 -2.40 1.14 7.56
N SER A 54 -1.46 2.08 7.48
CA SER A 54 -1.51 3.14 6.48
C SER A 54 -0.13 3.72 6.20
N VAL A 55 -0.01 4.32 5.03
CA VAL A 55 1.09 5.21 4.65
C VAL A 55 0.47 6.50 4.15
N GLU A 56 0.72 7.60 4.84
CA GLU A 56 0.29 8.94 4.47
C GLU A 56 1.54 9.78 4.17
N THR A 57 1.54 10.50 3.06
CA THR A 57 2.71 11.28 2.61
C THR A 57 2.33 12.67 2.17
N GLN A 58 3.26 13.60 2.36
CA GLN A 58 3.31 14.87 1.66
C GLN A 58 4.65 14.93 0.91
N SER A 59 4.57 14.92 -0.42
CA SER A 59 5.73 14.93 -1.31
C SER A 59 5.77 16.21 -2.13
N PHE A 60 6.97 16.78 -2.26
CA PHE A 60 7.25 18.00 -3.00
C PHE A 60 8.36 17.71 -4.00
N TYR A 61 8.10 17.94 -5.28
CA TYR A 61 9.05 17.74 -6.37
C TYR A 61 9.45 19.10 -6.94
N PHE A 62 10.72 19.24 -7.31
CA PHE A 62 11.32 20.52 -7.70
C PHE A 62 12.05 20.37 -9.04
N MET A 63 11.69 21.24 -9.98
CA MET A 63 12.40 21.48 -11.24
C MET A 63 12.88 22.93 -11.23
N THR A 64 14.12 23.12 -10.78
CA THR A 64 14.67 24.45 -10.48
C THR A 64 15.08 25.19 -11.76
N ASP A 65 15.14 26.52 -11.69
CA ASP A 65 15.64 27.38 -12.77
C ASP A 65 17.11 27.09 -13.10
N ALA A 66 17.87 26.54 -12.15
CA ALA A 66 19.25 26.10 -12.29
C ALA A 66 19.40 24.71 -12.94
N GLY A 67 18.28 24.04 -13.29
CA GLY A 67 18.29 22.69 -13.87
C GLY A 67 18.54 21.57 -12.87
N VAL A 68 18.48 21.85 -11.56
CA VAL A 68 18.47 20.84 -10.51
C VAL A 68 17.09 20.20 -10.42
N LEU A 69 17.06 18.87 -10.45
CA LEU A 69 15.91 18.06 -10.11
C LEU A 69 16.06 17.57 -8.68
N ALA A 70 15.03 17.75 -7.86
CA ALA A 70 15.04 17.32 -6.47
C ALA A 70 13.62 16.94 -5.99
N PHE A 71 13.54 16.24 -4.87
CA PHE A 71 12.28 16.11 -4.13
C PHE A 71 12.54 16.03 -2.63
N CYS A 72 11.56 16.43 -1.84
CA CYS A 72 11.51 16.09 -0.43
C CYS A 72 10.14 15.52 -0.05
N GLN A 73 10.12 14.66 0.95
CA GLN A 73 8.91 13.96 1.36
C GLN A 73 8.92 13.75 2.87
N VAL A 74 7.77 13.96 3.49
CA VAL A 74 7.48 13.37 4.81
C VAL A 74 6.56 12.17 4.64
N ILE A 75 6.89 11.10 5.34
CA ILE A 75 6.12 9.86 5.38
C ILE A 75 5.65 9.67 6.81
N PHE A 76 4.34 9.55 7.02
CA PHE A 76 3.71 9.08 8.24
C PHE A 76 3.17 7.67 8.00
N SER A 77 3.76 6.67 8.63
CA SER A 77 3.33 5.28 8.49
C SER A 77 2.81 4.74 9.80
N ASN A 78 1.64 4.11 9.77
CA ASN A 78 1.14 3.28 10.85
C ASN A 78 1.21 1.82 10.41
N VAL A 79 1.98 1.02 11.14
CA VAL A 79 2.19 -0.40 10.85
C VAL A 79 1.32 -1.23 11.78
N ALA A 80 0.31 -1.90 11.21
CA ALA A 80 -0.59 -2.82 11.92
C ALA A 80 -1.40 -2.19 13.07
N GLY A 81 -1.50 -0.85 13.17
CA GLY A 81 -2.13 -0.17 14.31
C GLY A 81 -1.30 -0.23 15.59
N ILE A 82 -0.05 -0.70 15.51
CA ILE A 82 0.79 -0.99 16.68
C ILE A 82 1.95 -0.01 16.78
N ARG A 83 2.49 0.42 15.63
CA ARG A 83 3.68 1.27 15.60
C ARG A 83 3.55 2.34 14.53
N THR A 84 3.67 3.59 14.96
CA THR A 84 3.84 4.73 14.07
C THR A 84 5.33 4.96 13.81
N THR A 85 5.67 5.22 12.55
CA THR A 85 7.00 5.66 12.13
C THR A 85 6.89 6.82 11.17
N CYS A 86 7.68 7.86 11.41
CA CYS A 86 7.77 9.01 10.53
C CYS A 86 9.15 9.09 9.88
N GLN A 87 9.23 9.46 8.61
CA GLN A 87 10.50 9.64 7.90
C GLN A 87 10.46 10.96 7.14
N PHE A 88 11.60 11.63 7.06
CA PHE A 88 11.80 12.72 6.11
C PHE A 88 12.89 12.32 5.13
N SER A 89 12.56 12.44 3.85
CA SER A 89 13.45 12.11 2.75
C SER A 89 13.73 13.36 1.93
N LEU A 90 14.97 13.51 1.50
CA LEU A 90 15.43 14.51 0.54
C LEU A 90 16.25 13.79 -0.52
N LYS A 91 15.97 14.09 -1.78
CA LYS A 91 16.80 13.69 -2.90
C LYS A 91 17.18 14.89 -3.75
N ILE A 92 18.46 14.99 -4.08
CA ILE A 92 18.93 15.83 -5.17
C ILE A 92 19.57 14.92 -6.21
N PHE A 93 18.99 14.93 -7.41
CA PHE A 93 19.47 14.11 -8.51
C PHE A 93 20.76 14.73 -9.07
N SER A 94 21.78 13.90 -9.24
CA SER A 94 23.02 14.31 -9.88
C SER A 94 22.81 14.41 -11.39
N SER A 95 23.18 15.56 -11.97
CA SER A 95 23.27 15.72 -13.42
C SER A 95 24.52 15.04 -14.01
N ASP A 96 25.53 14.78 -13.17
CA ASP A 96 26.75 14.05 -13.50
C ASP A 96 26.59 12.57 -13.14
N LYS A 97 26.59 11.70 -14.17
CA LYS A 97 26.43 10.25 -14.01
C LYS A 97 27.57 9.59 -13.23
N THR A 98 28.69 10.29 -13.03
CA THR A 98 29.82 9.79 -12.24
C THR A 98 29.68 10.08 -10.75
N LYS A 99 28.74 10.94 -10.36
CA LYS A 99 28.47 11.31 -8.98
C LYS A 99 27.19 10.64 -8.49
N GLU A 100 27.22 10.18 -7.25
CA GLU A 100 26.03 9.68 -6.57
C GLU A 100 25.01 10.80 -6.36
N HIS A 101 23.73 10.43 -6.32
CA HIS A 101 22.68 11.34 -5.87
C HIS A 101 22.87 11.66 -4.39
N LEU A 102 22.55 12.90 -3.99
CA LEU A 102 22.38 13.18 -2.57
C LEU A 102 21.04 12.58 -2.15
N TRP A 103 21.08 11.48 -1.40
CA TRP A 103 19.91 10.79 -0.86
C TRP A 103 19.97 10.76 0.66
N CYS A 104 19.08 11.53 1.28
CA CYS A 104 18.83 11.53 2.71
C CYS A 104 17.46 10.90 2.98
N SER A 105 17.40 9.91 3.87
CA SER A 105 16.14 9.28 4.28
C SER A 105 16.27 8.94 5.76
N THR A 106 15.73 9.84 6.58
CA THR A 106 16.02 9.86 8.02
C THR A 106 14.75 9.68 8.83
N GLN A 107 14.81 8.72 9.76
CA GLN A 107 13.74 8.44 10.70
C GLN A 107 13.56 9.61 11.66
N LEU A 108 12.33 10.11 11.77
CA LEU A 108 11.95 11.18 12.66
C LEU A 108 11.52 10.66 14.03
N SER A 109 11.66 11.51 15.06
CA SER A 109 11.28 11.25 16.45
C SER A 109 10.46 12.42 17.01
N ASN A 110 9.67 12.15 18.05
CA ASN A 110 8.77 13.14 18.70
C ASN A 110 7.87 13.89 17.70
N HIS A 111 7.20 13.14 16.83
CA HIS A 111 6.31 13.75 15.86
C HIS A 111 5.01 14.24 16.51
N GLU A 112 4.49 15.34 16.03
CA GLU A 112 3.21 15.91 16.39
C GLU A 112 2.56 16.62 15.19
N PHE A 113 1.30 16.97 15.32
CA PHE A 113 0.55 17.72 14.32
C PHE A 113 0.02 19.00 14.96
N SER A 114 -0.17 20.05 14.17
CA SER A 114 -0.95 21.21 14.62
C SER A 114 -2.36 20.78 15.05
N GLU A 115 -3.02 21.58 15.88
CA GLU A 115 -4.39 21.32 16.34
C GLU A 115 -5.37 21.09 15.18
N ASP A 116 -5.20 21.84 14.09
CA ASP A 116 -6.02 21.72 12.88
C ASP A 116 -5.53 20.64 11.89
N LYS A 117 -4.45 19.91 12.23
CA LYS A 117 -3.80 18.86 11.44
C LYS A 117 -3.28 19.28 10.07
N THR A 118 -2.98 20.55 9.85
CA THR A 118 -2.42 21.03 8.57
C THR A 118 -0.90 21.18 8.57
N ALA A 119 -0.27 21.13 9.75
CA ALA A 119 1.18 21.12 9.90
C ALA A 119 1.66 19.83 10.58
N PHE A 120 2.85 19.40 10.20
CA PHE A 120 3.58 18.27 10.79
C PHE A 120 4.85 18.81 11.43
N TYR A 121 5.12 18.38 12.66
CA TYR A 121 6.36 18.69 13.38
C TYR A 121 7.01 17.42 13.88
N ALA A 122 8.33 17.45 14.00
CA ALA A 122 9.15 16.46 14.67
C ALA A 122 10.45 17.16 15.14
N ASN A 123 11.29 16.45 15.90
CA ASN A 123 12.63 16.96 16.18
C ASN A 123 13.36 17.28 14.87
N ASP A 124 13.88 18.50 14.77
CA ASP A 124 14.65 19.01 13.64
C ASP A 124 13.92 18.95 12.28
N CYS A 125 12.59 18.86 12.25
CA CYS A 125 11.81 18.82 11.00
C CYS A 125 10.42 19.46 11.19
N ALA A 126 10.02 20.35 10.28
CA ALA A 126 8.71 20.98 10.27
C ALA A 126 8.19 21.17 8.83
N ILE A 127 6.91 20.85 8.60
CA ILE A 127 6.19 21.12 7.35
C ILE A 127 4.89 21.82 7.72
N GLU A 128 4.78 23.08 7.31
CA GLU A 128 3.74 24.00 7.79
C GLU A 128 2.94 24.54 6.60
N LEU A 129 1.62 24.35 6.62
CA LEU A 129 0.71 24.98 5.66
C LEU A 129 0.27 26.35 6.19
N SER A 130 0.36 27.37 5.35
CA SER A 130 -0.10 28.73 5.67
C SER A 130 -1.59 28.79 6.03
N ALA A 131 -1.99 29.83 6.78
CA ALA A 131 -3.37 30.01 7.22
C ALA A 131 -4.37 30.13 6.05
N ASP A 132 -3.96 30.69 4.92
CA ASP A 132 -4.75 30.78 3.70
C ASP A 132 -4.73 29.49 2.84
N GLY A 133 -3.95 28.49 3.23
CA GLY A 133 -3.86 27.19 2.55
C GLY A 133 -3.17 27.25 1.19
N THR A 134 -2.31 28.25 0.93
CA THR A 134 -1.67 28.44 -0.39
C THR A 134 -0.17 28.13 -0.41
N THR A 135 0.48 28.07 0.74
CA THR A 135 1.93 28.02 0.84
C THR A 135 2.38 27.02 1.90
N TYR A 136 3.30 26.13 1.54
CA TYR A 136 4.03 25.28 2.49
C TYR A 136 5.39 25.87 2.83
N THR A 137 5.79 25.78 4.09
CA THR A 137 7.18 25.98 4.54
C THR A 137 7.73 24.64 5.00
N ILE A 138 8.92 24.26 4.51
CA ILE A 138 9.56 22.98 4.76
C ILE A 138 10.94 23.28 5.35
N LYS A 139 11.15 22.84 6.59
CA LYS A 139 12.42 22.99 7.30
C LYS A 139 12.87 21.65 7.81
N SER A 140 14.12 21.27 7.55
CA SER A 140 14.71 20.08 8.14
C SER A 140 16.20 20.24 8.39
N MET A 141 16.66 19.84 9.56
CA MET A 141 18.09 19.69 9.91
C MET A 141 18.38 18.28 10.42
N ASN A 142 17.48 17.33 10.13
CA ASN A 142 17.52 15.99 10.70
C ASN A 142 18.66 15.10 10.15
N ASP A 143 19.37 15.53 9.11
CA ASP A 143 20.45 14.80 8.45
C ASP A 143 21.69 15.70 8.31
N ASP A 144 22.87 15.22 8.71
CA ASP A 144 24.11 16.01 8.71
C ASP A 144 24.64 16.33 7.30
N ARG A 145 24.09 15.69 6.27
CA ARG A 145 24.46 15.91 4.87
C ARG A 145 23.68 17.07 4.25
N ALA A 146 22.51 17.43 4.80
CA ALA A 146 21.63 18.42 4.19
C ALA A 146 20.76 19.18 5.20
N VAL A 147 20.76 20.52 5.11
CA VAL A 147 19.82 21.40 5.80
C VAL A 147 18.83 21.96 4.78
N VAL A 148 17.54 21.74 5.00
CA VAL A 148 16.45 22.14 4.11
C VAL A 148 15.74 23.37 4.67
N ASN A 149 15.54 24.39 3.85
CA ASN A 149 14.68 25.54 4.13
C ASN A 149 14.03 26.01 2.82
N ILE A 150 12.82 25.56 2.56
CA ILE A 150 12.12 25.74 1.28
C ILE A 150 10.70 26.26 1.55
N THR A 151 10.24 27.16 0.69
CA THR A 151 8.84 27.58 0.60
C THR A 151 8.27 27.12 -0.73
N VAL A 152 7.05 26.57 -0.72
CA VAL A 152 6.33 26.12 -1.92
C VAL A 152 4.97 26.79 -1.96
N LYS A 153 4.75 27.66 -2.95
CA LYS A 153 3.50 28.40 -3.13
C LYS A 153 2.77 27.92 -4.38
N ARG A 154 1.51 27.52 -4.25
CA ARG A 154 0.69 27.18 -5.43
C ARG A 154 0.43 28.42 -6.27
N VAL A 155 0.52 28.27 -7.59
CA VAL A 155 0.17 29.33 -8.55
C VAL A 155 -1.05 28.96 -9.41
N ALA A 156 -1.46 27.69 -9.37
CA ALA A 156 -2.75 27.22 -9.88
C ALA A 156 -3.57 26.59 -8.73
N PRO A 157 -4.91 26.52 -8.84
CA PRO A 157 -5.73 25.76 -7.91
C PRO A 157 -5.29 24.28 -7.86
N GLY A 158 -5.24 23.72 -6.66
CA GLY A 158 -5.06 22.28 -6.47
C GLY A 158 -6.38 21.54 -6.66
N PHE A 159 -6.35 20.24 -6.90
CA PHE A 159 -7.55 19.44 -7.10
C PHE A 159 -7.48 18.03 -6.54
N LYS A 160 -8.67 17.43 -6.38
CA LYS A 160 -8.91 16.00 -6.22
C LYS A 160 -9.93 15.54 -7.26
N ALA A 161 -9.81 14.32 -7.78
CA ALA A 161 -10.83 13.75 -8.67
C ALA A 161 -12.12 13.44 -7.90
N GLY A 162 -13.29 13.57 -8.52
CA GLY A 162 -14.54 13.31 -7.82
C GLY A 162 -14.86 14.34 -6.74
N THR A 163 -15.83 14.01 -5.89
CA THR A 163 -16.22 14.83 -4.73
C THR A 163 -15.35 14.54 -3.51
N THR A 164 -15.01 13.28 -3.28
CA THR A 164 -14.23 12.87 -2.10
C THR A 164 -12.73 12.74 -2.38
N GLY A 165 -12.36 12.45 -3.63
CA GLY A 165 -10.98 12.11 -3.99
C GLY A 165 -10.53 10.71 -3.58
N LYS A 166 -11.43 9.87 -3.06
CA LYS A 166 -11.08 8.58 -2.45
C LYS A 166 -11.50 7.40 -3.33
N SER A 167 -10.58 6.45 -3.49
CA SER A 167 -10.91 5.08 -3.89
C SER A 167 -11.05 4.21 -2.65
N LEU A 168 -12.09 3.38 -2.59
CA LEU A 168 -12.43 2.57 -1.42
C LEU A 168 -12.22 1.09 -1.71
N PHE A 169 -11.70 0.36 -0.72
CA PHE A 169 -11.44 -1.08 -0.80
C PHE A 169 -12.30 -1.80 0.23
N GLY A 170 -13.07 -2.79 -0.23
CA GLY A 170 -13.98 -3.54 0.63
C GLY A 170 -15.07 -4.26 -0.14
N THR A 171 -15.49 -5.43 0.36
CA THR A 171 -16.73 -6.08 -0.10
C THR A 171 -17.99 -5.37 0.41
N ASP A 172 -17.86 -4.60 1.49
CA ASP A 172 -18.87 -3.66 1.96
C ASP A 172 -18.29 -2.24 1.87
N LEU A 173 -18.73 -1.49 0.86
CA LEU A 173 -18.24 -0.14 0.59
C LEU A 173 -18.79 0.90 1.58
N SER A 174 -19.77 0.54 2.41
CA SER A 174 -20.22 1.39 3.53
C SER A 174 -19.28 1.30 4.73
N HIS A 175 -18.50 0.22 4.83
CA HIS A 175 -17.46 0.01 5.85
C HIS A 175 -16.17 -0.49 5.17
N PRO A 176 -15.53 0.34 4.33
CA PRO A 176 -14.34 -0.07 3.62
C PRO A 176 -13.20 -0.37 4.59
N TRP A 177 -12.41 -1.40 4.31
CA TRP A 177 -11.23 -1.75 5.10
C TRP A 177 -9.97 -0.98 4.67
N GLY A 178 -10.04 -0.29 3.53
CA GLY A 178 -8.93 0.50 3.01
C GLY A 178 -9.43 1.64 2.14
N SER A 179 -8.61 2.67 2.02
CA SER A 179 -8.87 3.79 1.12
C SER A 179 -7.58 4.36 0.54
N MET A 180 -7.68 4.99 -0.62
CA MET A 180 -6.55 5.67 -1.26
C MET A 180 -6.98 7.02 -1.82
N PHE A 181 -6.13 8.03 -1.70
CA PHE A 181 -6.32 9.32 -2.38
C PHE A 181 -4.99 9.95 -2.81
N HIS A 182 -5.09 10.86 -3.78
CA HIS A 182 -4.02 11.78 -4.19
C HIS A 182 -4.62 13.16 -4.37
N PHE A 183 -4.22 14.11 -3.52
CA PHE A 183 -4.60 15.51 -3.59
C PHE A 183 -3.40 16.29 -4.12
N ILE A 184 -3.61 17.05 -5.19
CA ILE A 184 -2.51 17.51 -6.03
C ILE A 184 -2.51 19.03 -6.12
N TRP A 185 -1.32 19.65 -5.95
CA TRP A 185 -1.03 20.97 -6.47
C TRP A 185 -0.12 20.83 -7.69
N PRO A 186 -0.69 20.92 -8.91
CA PRO A 186 0.01 20.56 -10.14
C PRO A 186 1.05 21.60 -10.58
N ARG A 187 0.93 22.84 -10.11
CA ARG A 187 1.81 23.95 -10.48
C ARG A 187 2.03 24.90 -9.31
N CYS A 188 3.26 24.91 -8.83
CA CYS A 188 3.74 25.73 -7.73
C CYS A 188 5.05 26.44 -8.12
N ILE A 189 5.41 27.46 -7.35
CA ILE A 189 6.75 28.05 -7.33
C ILE A 189 7.40 27.64 -6.01
N ALA A 190 8.62 27.12 -6.09
CA ALA A 190 9.47 26.90 -4.94
C ALA A 190 10.54 27.99 -4.85
N GLU A 191 10.91 28.35 -3.63
CA GLU A 191 12.02 29.24 -3.29
C GLU A 191 12.73 28.70 -2.04
N GLY A 192 13.99 29.08 -1.86
CA GLY A 192 14.78 28.68 -0.69
C GLY A 192 15.97 27.82 -1.06
N THR A 193 16.54 27.14 -0.07
CA THR A 193 17.86 26.50 -0.22
C THR A 193 17.91 25.14 0.43
N VAL A 194 18.67 24.25 -0.17
CA VAL A 194 19.25 23.07 0.50
C VAL A 194 20.74 23.30 0.69
N THR A 195 21.19 23.38 1.94
CA THR A 195 22.62 23.54 2.24
C THR A 195 23.27 22.17 2.42
N THR A 196 24.31 21.91 1.64
CA THR A 196 25.10 20.66 1.67
C THR A 196 26.54 20.95 2.06
N LYS A 197 27.36 19.91 2.23
CA LYS A 197 28.81 20.05 2.47
C LYS A 197 29.54 20.75 1.31
N ASP A 198 29.02 20.64 0.09
CA ASP A 198 29.58 21.26 -1.11
C ASP A 198 29.09 22.71 -1.33
N GLY A 199 28.15 23.17 -0.49
CA GLY A 199 27.57 24.51 -0.55
C GLY A 199 26.05 24.52 -0.66
N PRO A 200 25.45 25.73 -0.70
CA PRO A 200 24.01 25.90 -0.87
C PRO A 200 23.57 25.61 -2.30
N ILE A 201 22.45 24.90 -2.42
CA ILE A 201 21.74 24.64 -3.67
C ILE A 201 20.45 25.45 -3.65
N ASP A 202 20.30 26.33 -4.63
CA ASP A 202 19.09 27.13 -4.81
C ASP A 202 17.96 26.25 -5.37
N ILE A 203 16.81 26.27 -4.70
CA ILE A 203 15.61 25.49 -5.07
C ILE A 203 14.60 26.33 -5.85
N LYS A 204 14.94 27.58 -6.18
CA LYS A 204 14.08 28.45 -6.97
C LYS A 204 13.65 27.79 -8.29
N GLY A 205 12.35 27.70 -8.54
CA GLY A 205 11.79 27.23 -9.80
C GLY A 205 10.40 26.64 -9.66
N LYS A 206 10.05 25.70 -10.54
CA LYS A 206 8.73 25.06 -10.53
C LYS A 206 8.68 23.92 -9.52
N ALA A 207 7.50 23.73 -8.94
CA ALA A 207 7.26 22.66 -8.01
C ALA A 207 5.90 22.00 -8.21
N TYR A 208 5.84 20.75 -7.77
CA TYR A 208 4.65 19.91 -7.76
C TYR A 208 4.47 19.35 -6.35
N PHE A 209 3.24 19.36 -5.83
CA PHE A 209 2.93 18.80 -4.53
C PHE A 209 1.84 17.74 -4.62
N VAL A 210 2.02 16.66 -3.86
CA VAL A 210 1.01 15.63 -3.67
C VAL A 210 0.90 15.24 -2.19
N HIS A 211 -0.33 15.31 -1.67
CA HIS A 211 -0.72 14.67 -0.42
C HIS A 211 -1.40 13.36 -0.75
N ALA A 212 -0.81 12.25 -0.35
CA ALA A 212 -1.32 10.92 -0.63
C ALA A 212 -1.63 10.16 0.66
N LEU A 213 -2.67 9.34 0.60
CA LEU A 213 -2.95 8.33 1.61
C LEU A 213 -3.09 6.99 0.92
N GLN A 214 -2.47 5.99 1.54
CA GLN A 214 -2.72 4.60 1.28
C GLN A 214 -3.09 3.93 2.60
N GLY A 215 -4.39 3.89 2.90
CA GLY A 215 -4.98 3.36 4.13
C GLY A 215 -5.05 1.84 4.19
N MET A 216 -4.02 1.15 3.68
CA MET A 216 -3.85 -0.30 3.75
C MET A 216 -2.40 -0.67 3.40
N LYS A 217 -2.06 -1.96 3.43
CA LYS A 217 -0.72 -2.44 3.05
C LYS A 217 -0.42 -2.11 1.57
N PRO A 218 0.79 -1.61 1.22
CA PRO A 218 1.14 -1.23 -0.15
C PRO A 218 0.90 -2.29 -1.22
N HIS A 219 1.33 -3.52 -0.95
CA HIS A 219 1.18 -4.63 -1.88
C HIS A 219 -0.27 -5.14 -2.01
N HIS A 220 -1.19 -4.71 -1.15
CA HIS A 220 -2.62 -4.97 -1.29
C HIS A 220 -3.33 -3.81 -2.01
N ALA A 221 -2.84 -2.58 -1.84
CA ALA A 221 -3.38 -1.38 -2.48
C ALA A 221 -3.13 -1.39 -4.00
N ALA A 222 -1.88 -1.64 -4.41
CA ALA A 222 -1.45 -1.51 -5.79
C ALA A 222 -0.38 -2.55 -6.14
N ALA A 223 -0.47 -3.06 -7.36
CA ALA A 223 0.56 -3.91 -7.97
C ALA A 223 1.60 -3.09 -8.74
N ARG A 224 1.19 -1.95 -9.32
CA ARG A 224 2.07 -1.01 -10.02
C ARG A 224 1.51 0.40 -10.02
N TRP A 225 2.40 1.36 -10.25
CA TRP A 225 2.09 2.79 -10.39
C TRP A 225 2.80 3.40 -11.58
N THR A 226 2.20 4.45 -12.13
CA THR A 226 2.84 5.34 -13.10
C THR A 226 2.53 6.79 -12.69
N PHE A 227 3.59 7.58 -12.54
CA PHE A 227 3.54 8.99 -12.14
C PHE A 227 4.06 9.90 -13.25
N CYS A 228 3.44 11.06 -13.39
CA CYS A 228 3.82 12.11 -14.33
C CYS A 228 3.75 13.47 -13.62
N ASP A 229 4.87 14.19 -13.66
CA ASP A 229 4.99 15.60 -13.38
C ASP A 229 5.61 16.28 -14.60
N PHE A 230 4.79 16.97 -15.40
CA PHE A 230 5.24 17.75 -16.54
C PHE A 230 5.10 19.23 -16.25
N GLN A 231 6.16 19.98 -16.51
CA GLN A 231 6.27 21.40 -16.24
C GLN A 231 6.68 22.18 -17.50
N GLY A 232 5.70 22.66 -18.25
CA GLY A 232 5.87 23.53 -19.42
C GLY A 232 5.86 25.03 -19.06
N PRO A 233 6.28 25.92 -19.97
CA PRO A 233 6.28 27.36 -19.76
C PRO A 233 4.93 27.88 -19.29
N THR A 234 3.84 27.44 -19.93
CA THR A 234 2.48 27.91 -19.65
C THR A 234 1.67 26.89 -18.86
N TYR A 235 1.75 25.61 -19.26
CA TYR A 235 0.94 24.54 -18.71
C TYR A 235 1.77 23.59 -17.85
N SER A 236 1.09 22.99 -16.88
CA SER A 236 1.59 21.81 -16.17
C SER A 236 0.59 20.68 -16.35
N ALA A 237 1.09 19.47 -16.50
CA ALA A 237 0.29 18.26 -16.62
C ALA A 237 0.74 17.26 -15.56
N CYS A 238 -0.23 16.64 -14.88
CA CYS A 238 0.08 15.66 -13.86
C CYS A 238 -0.81 14.42 -13.98
N LEU A 239 -0.26 13.26 -13.62
CA LEU A 239 -1.00 12.01 -13.60
C LEU A 239 -0.44 11.09 -12.52
N MET A 240 -1.35 10.48 -11.76
CA MET A 240 -1.08 9.38 -10.84
C MET A 240 -2.01 8.23 -11.19
N GLN A 241 -1.45 7.16 -11.75
CA GLN A 241 -2.18 5.95 -12.11
C GLN A 241 -1.67 4.77 -11.32
N PHE A 242 -2.57 3.98 -10.75
CA PHE A 242 -2.22 2.68 -10.18
C PHE A 242 -3.09 1.57 -10.75
N THR A 243 -2.54 0.37 -10.78
CA THR A 243 -3.29 -0.85 -11.05
C THR A 243 -3.32 -1.67 -9.77
N THR A 244 -4.50 -2.07 -9.31
CA THR A 244 -4.64 -2.92 -8.14
C THR A 244 -4.05 -4.32 -8.38
N PRO A 245 -3.71 -5.08 -7.32
CA PRO A 245 -3.41 -6.49 -7.46
C PRO A 245 -4.59 -7.31 -8.03
N PRO A 246 -4.34 -8.56 -8.45
CA PRO A 246 -5.39 -9.48 -8.91
C PRO A 246 -6.55 -9.66 -7.92
N SER A 247 -6.30 -9.47 -6.62
CA SER A 247 -7.30 -9.51 -5.55
C SER A 247 -8.50 -8.60 -5.81
N TYR A 248 -8.28 -7.45 -6.46
CA TYR A 248 -9.30 -6.46 -6.78
C TYR A 248 -9.57 -6.37 -8.30
N GLY A 249 -9.29 -7.46 -9.03
CA GLY A 249 -9.59 -7.56 -10.46
C GLY A 249 -8.66 -6.79 -11.38
N THR A 250 -7.45 -6.41 -10.92
CA THR A 250 -6.49 -5.65 -11.73
C THR A 250 -7.09 -4.33 -12.24
N THR A 251 -7.92 -3.69 -11.41
CA THR A 251 -8.59 -2.43 -11.72
C THR A 251 -7.56 -1.31 -11.81
N THR A 252 -7.62 -0.52 -12.88
CA THR A 252 -6.81 0.68 -13.04
C THR A 252 -7.57 1.90 -12.54
N VAL A 253 -6.90 2.71 -11.73
CA VAL A 253 -7.40 3.96 -11.19
C VAL A 253 -6.42 5.05 -11.58
N SER A 254 -6.92 6.17 -12.09
CA SER A 254 -6.11 7.28 -12.59
C SER A 254 -6.67 8.60 -12.06
N VAL A 255 -5.80 9.51 -11.65
CA VAL A 255 -6.12 10.89 -11.26
C VAL A 255 -5.12 11.80 -11.95
N GLY A 256 -5.60 12.86 -12.60
CA GLY A 256 -4.71 13.74 -13.35
C GLY A 256 -5.44 14.97 -13.89
N GLY A 257 -4.69 15.88 -14.47
CA GLY A 257 -5.23 17.12 -15.02
C GLY A 257 -4.19 18.00 -15.68
N ILE A 258 -4.69 19.03 -16.36
CA ILE A 258 -3.93 20.08 -17.04
C ILE A 258 -4.30 21.42 -16.39
N VAL A 259 -3.28 22.17 -16.01
CA VAL A 259 -3.43 23.50 -15.40
C VAL A 259 -2.54 24.52 -16.08
N LYS A 260 -2.82 25.80 -15.83
CA LYS A 260 -1.91 26.93 -16.01
C LYS A 260 -2.06 27.86 -14.81
N ASP A 261 -1.29 28.95 -14.77
CA ASP A 261 -1.37 29.92 -13.68
C ASP A 261 -2.81 30.42 -13.47
N GLY A 262 -3.29 30.34 -12.23
CA GLY A 262 -4.62 30.73 -11.79
C GLY A 262 -5.78 29.82 -12.23
N GLU A 263 -5.54 28.78 -13.03
CA GLU A 263 -6.63 28.05 -13.68
C GLU A 263 -6.37 26.54 -13.83
N ILE A 264 -7.36 25.72 -13.44
CA ILE A 264 -7.46 24.33 -13.88
C ILE A 264 -8.17 24.33 -15.24
N ILE A 265 -7.47 23.90 -16.29
CA ILE A 265 -8.08 23.76 -17.63
C ILE A 265 -9.08 22.60 -17.57
N PHE A 266 -8.63 21.43 -17.13
CA PHE A 266 -9.49 20.30 -16.77
C PHE A 266 -8.72 19.32 -15.86
N ALA A 267 -9.46 18.56 -15.07
CA ALA A 267 -8.92 17.49 -14.23
C ALA A 267 -9.97 16.38 -14.02
N GLY A 268 -9.51 15.22 -13.56
CA GLY A 268 -10.40 14.13 -13.18
C GLY A 268 -9.74 12.77 -13.26
N ALA A 269 -10.52 11.77 -13.63
CA ALA A 269 -10.09 10.37 -13.64
C ALA A 269 -10.08 9.71 -15.03
N ASP A 270 -10.49 10.42 -16.08
CA ASP A 270 -10.44 9.95 -17.47
C ASP A 270 -9.07 10.25 -18.08
N ASN A 271 -8.04 9.61 -17.53
CA ASN A 271 -6.66 9.73 -17.99
C ASN A 271 -6.02 8.35 -18.05
N LEU A 272 -5.05 8.18 -18.95
CA LEU A 272 -4.37 6.91 -19.16
C LEU A 272 -2.87 7.11 -19.31
N ALA A 273 -2.10 6.33 -18.55
CA ALA A 273 -0.68 6.13 -18.79
C ALA A 273 -0.42 4.76 -19.40
N THR A 274 0.36 4.71 -20.47
CA THR A 274 0.73 3.49 -21.19
C THR A 274 2.24 3.42 -21.35
N HIS A 275 2.86 2.33 -20.89
CA HIS A 275 4.25 2.02 -21.25
C HIS A 275 4.24 1.49 -22.68
N LEU A 276 4.75 2.26 -23.62
CA LEU A 276 4.72 1.95 -25.05
C LEU A 276 5.74 0.89 -25.43
N ASP A 277 6.88 0.91 -24.74
CA ASP A 277 7.97 -0.06 -24.89
C ASP A 277 8.63 -0.30 -23.53
N THR A 278 9.24 -1.47 -23.38
CA THR A 278 9.88 -1.91 -22.14
C THR A 278 11.10 -2.79 -22.43
N LYS A 279 12.08 -2.75 -21.53
CA LYS A 279 13.20 -3.70 -21.49
C LYS A 279 13.21 -4.45 -20.17
N GLY A 280 13.77 -5.66 -20.14
CA GLY A 280 13.96 -6.40 -18.88
C GLY A 280 15.05 -5.76 -18.02
N ASP A 281 14.83 -5.68 -16.71
CA ASP A 281 15.86 -5.31 -15.74
C ASP A 281 16.60 -6.55 -15.23
N SER A 282 17.92 -6.58 -15.43
CA SER A 282 18.78 -7.71 -15.06
C SER A 282 18.87 -7.98 -13.54
N LEU A 283 18.46 -7.05 -12.68
CA LEU A 283 18.50 -7.25 -11.22
C LEU A 283 17.20 -7.81 -10.63
N ASN A 284 16.05 -7.58 -11.27
CA ASN A 284 14.76 -7.85 -10.64
C ASN A 284 13.67 -8.38 -11.59
N ASP A 285 13.96 -8.53 -12.88
CA ASP A 285 13.09 -9.05 -13.94
C ASP A 285 11.86 -8.19 -14.27
N TRP A 286 11.79 -6.94 -13.76
CA TRP A 286 10.68 -6.04 -14.10
C TRP A 286 10.79 -5.50 -15.54
N PRO A 287 9.64 -5.23 -16.20
CA PRO A 287 9.62 -4.62 -17.52
C PRO A 287 9.82 -3.10 -17.40
N GLU A 288 11.07 -2.68 -17.24
CA GLU A 288 11.49 -1.27 -17.17
C GLU A 288 11.02 -0.51 -18.41
N PRO A 289 10.19 0.53 -18.25
CA PRO A 289 9.73 1.35 -19.37
C PRO A 289 10.88 2.07 -20.11
N THR A 290 10.81 2.06 -21.44
CA THR A 290 11.73 2.80 -22.34
C THR A 290 11.02 3.89 -23.12
N ALA A 291 9.70 3.78 -23.29
CA ALA A 291 8.85 4.81 -23.89
C ALA A 291 7.48 4.86 -23.20
N ILE A 292 6.87 6.04 -23.17
CA ILE A 292 5.62 6.27 -22.44
C ILE A 292 4.67 7.17 -23.22
N LYS A 293 3.37 6.98 -22.97
CA LYS A 293 2.29 7.85 -23.43
C LYS A 293 1.35 8.16 -22.27
N PHE A 294 1.10 9.44 -22.07
CA PHE A 294 0.07 9.96 -21.19
C PHE A 294 -1.03 10.61 -22.03
N VAL A 295 -2.27 10.31 -21.69
CA VAL A 295 -3.47 10.91 -22.29
C VAL A 295 -4.35 11.43 -21.16
N TRP A 296 -4.80 12.67 -21.28
CA TRP A 296 -5.78 13.27 -20.37
C TRP A 296 -7.01 13.68 -21.17
N LYS A 297 -8.20 13.41 -20.64
CA LYS A 297 -9.46 13.81 -21.25
C LYS A 297 -10.32 14.52 -20.23
N GLY A 298 -11.04 15.54 -20.68
CA GLY A 298 -11.94 16.27 -19.81
C GLY A 298 -12.74 17.33 -20.55
N LYS A 299 -13.28 18.25 -19.77
CA LYS A 299 -13.96 19.44 -20.27
C LYS A 299 -13.45 20.66 -19.51
N THR A 300 -13.34 21.77 -20.22
CA THR A 300 -13.05 23.07 -19.62
C THR A 300 -14.20 23.57 -18.74
N LYS A 301 -13.96 24.63 -17.95
CA LYS A 301 -15.00 25.26 -17.11
C LYS A 301 -16.21 25.74 -17.92
N ASP A 302 -16.01 26.16 -19.17
CA ASP A 302 -17.07 26.54 -20.13
C ASP A 302 -17.66 25.35 -20.92
N GLY A 303 -17.24 24.11 -20.61
CA GLY A 303 -17.83 22.88 -21.14
C GLY A 303 -17.27 22.39 -22.47
N LYS A 304 -16.21 23.02 -23.01
CA LYS A 304 -15.56 22.56 -24.25
C LYS A 304 -14.82 21.25 -24.01
N PRO A 305 -14.91 20.26 -24.91
CA PRO A 305 -14.07 19.07 -24.86
C PRO A 305 -12.59 19.45 -24.90
N ALA A 306 -11.79 18.84 -24.04
CA ALA A 306 -10.35 19.02 -24.02
C ALA A 306 -9.64 17.67 -23.92
N GLU A 307 -8.54 17.54 -24.66
CA GLU A 307 -7.68 16.35 -24.65
C GLU A 307 -6.23 16.80 -24.69
N ALA A 308 -5.38 16.14 -23.88
CA ALA A 308 -3.95 16.36 -23.90
C ALA A 308 -3.20 15.04 -24.08
N ILE A 309 -2.09 15.09 -24.82
CA ILE A 309 -1.21 13.96 -25.07
C ILE A 309 0.23 14.38 -24.81
N LEU A 310 0.96 13.57 -24.04
CA LEU A 310 2.40 13.65 -23.86
C LEU A 310 2.98 12.27 -24.16
N GLU A 311 3.85 12.17 -25.16
CA GLU A 311 4.35 10.88 -25.66
C GLU A 311 5.82 11.00 -26.05
N GLY A 312 6.61 9.99 -25.72
CA GLY A 312 8.01 9.93 -26.15
C GLY A 312 8.85 8.85 -25.46
N ALA A 313 10.12 8.80 -25.85
CA ALA A 313 11.12 7.95 -25.19
C ALA A 313 11.46 8.51 -23.80
N LEU A 314 11.61 7.63 -22.82
CA LEU A 314 12.02 7.98 -21.46
C LEU A 314 13.54 8.12 -21.29
N GLU A 315 14.30 7.79 -22.34
CA GLU A 315 15.76 7.71 -22.34
C GLU A 315 16.30 6.77 -21.24
N GLU A 316 17.54 6.99 -20.81
CA GLU A 316 18.09 6.28 -19.67
C GLU A 316 17.47 6.87 -18.38
N ARG A 317 16.94 5.98 -17.53
CA ARG A 317 16.45 6.34 -16.19
C ARG A 317 17.49 7.15 -15.41
N VAL A 318 17.03 8.07 -14.57
CA VAL A 318 17.90 8.81 -13.65
C VAL A 318 18.24 7.99 -12.43
N ASP A 319 17.31 7.16 -11.93
CA ASP A 319 17.58 6.24 -10.84
C ASP A 319 16.65 5.02 -10.85
N ARG A 320 17.01 4.01 -10.06
CA ARG A 320 16.20 2.85 -9.73
C ARG A 320 16.32 2.54 -8.24
N ILE A 321 15.22 2.67 -7.52
CA ILE A 321 15.14 2.44 -6.07
C ILE A 321 14.66 1.01 -5.80
N ASP A 322 15.46 0.24 -5.07
CA ASP A 322 15.00 -0.98 -4.38
C ASP A 322 14.35 -0.56 -3.06
N VAL A 323 13.01 -0.52 -3.03
CA VAL A 323 12.27 -0.08 -1.84
C VAL A 323 12.56 -0.98 -0.65
N MET A 324 12.85 -2.27 -0.89
CA MET A 324 13.22 -3.18 0.19
C MET A 324 14.58 -2.82 0.76
N ALA A 325 15.53 -2.28 0.00
CA ALA A 325 16.81 -1.83 0.56
C ALA A 325 16.59 -0.69 1.57
N GLU A 326 15.68 0.24 1.26
CA GLU A 326 15.44 1.50 1.99
C GLU A 326 14.62 1.34 3.27
N VAL A 327 13.77 0.31 3.39
CA VAL A 327 12.92 0.16 4.58
C VAL A 327 13.70 -0.32 5.82
N PRO A 328 13.36 0.18 7.02
CA PRO A 328 13.98 -0.26 8.27
C PRO A 328 13.89 -1.77 8.50
N GLY A 329 14.89 -2.35 9.16
CA GLY A 329 15.01 -3.80 9.36
C GLY A 329 13.79 -4.49 9.99
N PHE A 330 13.08 -3.82 10.89
CA PHE A 330 11.86 -4.39 11.48
C PHE A 330 10.70 -4.46 10.47
N VAL A 331 10.60 -3.50 9.55
CA VAL A 331 9.59 -3.51 8.46
C VAL A 331 9.89 -4.65 7.49
N LYS A 332 11.17 -4.90 7.17
CA LYS A 332 11.60 -6.04 6.35
C LYS A 332 11.08 -7.37 6.89
N THR A 333 11.03 -7.56 8.21
CA THR A 333 10.50 -8.82 8.79
C THR A 333 9.00 -9.01 8.64
N ILE A 334 8.23 -7.93 8.57
CA ILE A 334 6.78 -7.95 8.35
C ILE A 334 6.48 -8.19 6.86
N VAL A 335 7.29 -7.60 5.98
CA VAL A 335 7.15 -7.69 4.51
C VAL A 335 7.78 -8.96 3.94
N ALA A 336 8.79 -9.57 4.58
CA ALA A 336 9.34 -10.87 4.16
C ALA A 336 8.30 -12.01 4.20
N ALA A 337 7.18 -11.80 4.89
CA ALA A 337 6.03 -12.69 4.87
C ALA A 337 5.13 -12.49 3.63
N ALA A 338 5.20 -11.33 2.96
CA ALA A 338 4.51 -10.98 1.71
C ALA A 338 5.15 -11.69 0.51
N ALA A 339 4.82 -12.98 0.35
CA ALA A 339 5.36 -13.83 -0.70
C ALA A 339 5.15 -13.19 -2.10
N GLY A 340 6.24 -13.03 -2.86
CA GLY A 340 6.20 -12.61 -4.26
C GLY A 340 6.21 -11.10 -4.51
N THR A 341 6.45 -10.27 -3.50
CA THR A 341 6.60 -8.81 -3.70
C THR A 341 8.08 -8.43 -3.90
N LYS A 342 8.36 -7.63 -4.94
CA LYS A 342 9.69 -7.06 -5.23
C LYS A 342 9.51 -5.58 -5.60
N PRO A 343 9.28 -4.68 -4.62
CA PRO A 343 8.98 -3.29 -4.91
C PRO A 343 10.20 -2.54 -5.47
N TYR A 344 10.10 -2.09 -6.71
CA TYR A 344 11.08 -1.23 -7.38
C TYR A 344 10.42 0.01 -7.95
N ILE A 345 11.11 1.15 -7.87
CA ILE A 345 10.70 2.42 -8.48
C ILE A 345 11.76 2.79 -9.51
N TYR A 346 11.35 2.96 -10.75
CA TYR A 346 12.17 3.50 -11.83
C TYR A 346 11.84 4.97 -12.00
N GLN A 347 12.86 5.83 -11.98
CA GLN A 347 12.69 7.28 -12.06
C GLN A 347 13.31 7.80 -13.35
N TYR A 348 12.61 8.71 -14.03
CA TYR A 348 12.99 9.22 -15.35
C TYR A 348 12.92 10.74 -15.38
N ALA A 349 13.91 11.34 -16.02
CA ALA A 349 13.91 12.75 -16.39
C ALA A 349 14.61 12.90 -17.76
N PRO A 350 13.87 12.67 -18.87
CA PRO A 350 14.45 12.68 -20.21
C PRO A 350 15.12 14.02 -20.52
N ARG A 351 16.32 13.98 -21.14
CA ARG A 351 17.03 15.20 -21.52
C ARG A 351 16.35 15.89 -22.70
N ASN A 352 15.84 15.11 -23.65
CA ASN A 352 15.02 15.66 -24.72
C ASN A 352 13.64 16.01 -24.17
N LYS A 353 13.32 17.31 -24.17
CA LYS A 353 12.04 17.81 -23.71
C LYS A 353 10.91 17.22 -24.53
N LEU A 354 9.98 16.56 -23.86
CA LEU A 354 8.77 16.05 -24.50
C LEU A 354 7.79 17.20 -24.78
N THR A 355 6.96 17.02 -25.79
CA THR A 355 5.97 18.03 -26.22
C THR A 355 4.59 17.64 -25.72
N LEU A 356 4.00 18.48 -24.86
CA LEU A 356 2.60 18.40 -24.50
C LEU A 356 1.77 18.95 -25.65
N LYS A 357 0.88 18.13 -26.21
CA LYS A 357 -0.11 18.54 -27.22
C LYS A 357 -1.46 18.63 -26.56
N LEU A 358 -2.03 19.83 -26.48
CA LEU A 358 -3.31 20.10 -25.83
C LEU A 358 -4.30 20.61 -26.88
N LYS A 359 -5.46 19.98 -26.94
CA LYS A 359 -6.58 20.39 -27.79
C LYS A 359 -7.74 20.83 -26.93
N ILE A 360 -8.30 22.02 -27.20
CA ILE A 360 -9.47 22.57 -26.51
C ILE A 360 -10.48 23.00 -27.57
N GLY A 361 -11.53 22.21 -27.79
CA GLY A 361 -12.41 22.40 -28.95
C GLY A 361 -11.61 22.31 -30.26
N ASP A 362 -11.57 23.41 -31.00
CA ASP A 362 -10.83 23.53 -32.26
C ASP A 362 -9.42 24.13 -32.09
N GLU A 363 -9.07 24.60 -30.89
CA GLU A 363 -7.76 25.18 -30.60
C GLU A 363 -6.74 24.06 -30.31
N GLU A 364 -5.58 24.12 -30.96
CA GLU A 364 -4.46 23.21 -30.73
C GLU A 364 -3.25 23.99 -30.20
N ILE A 365 -2.76 23.56 -29.05
CA ILE A 365 -1.64 24.13 -28.32
C ILE A 365 -0.56 23.06 -28.25
N SER A 366 0.69 23.46 -28.43
CA SER A 366 1.84 22.58 -28.23
C SER A 366 2.96 23.32 -27.53
N GLU A 367 3.47 22.74 -26.45
CA GLU A 367 4.64 23.27 -25.76
C GLU A 367 5.58 22.17 -25.26
N GLN A 368 6.87 22.48 -25.27
CA GLN A 368 7.89 21.62 -24.68
C GLN A 368 8.07 21.96 -23.20
N GLY A 369 8.30 20.92 -22.39
CA GLY A 369 8.50 21.08 -20.96
C GLY A 369 9.40 20.00 -20.39
N GLU A 370 9.67 20.14 -19.09
CA GLU A 370 10.42 19.15 -18.34
C GLU A 370 9.46 18.08 -17.83
N LEU A 371 9.90 16.82 -17.89
CA LEU A 371 9.15 15.68 -17.40
C LEU A 371 9.97 15.01 -16.30
N PHE A 372 9.35 14.82 -15.14
CA PHE A 372 9.75 13.81 -14.19
C PHE A 372 8.67 12.73 -14.16
N SER A 373 9.06 11.47 -14.29
CA SER A 373 8.14 10.34 -14.31
C SER A 373 8.68 9.19 -13.48
N GLU A 374 7.77 8.44 -12.86
CA GLU A 374 8.12 7.23 -12.12
C GLU A 374 7.26 6.06 -12.59
N ALA A 375 7.87 4.88 -12.64
CA ALA A 375 7.18 3.62 -12.80
C ALA A 375 7.50 2.72 -11.62
N THR A 376 6.48 2.36 -10.84
CA THR A 376 6.63 1.50 -9.67
C THR A 376 6.05 0.12 -9.96
N PHE A 377 6.78 -0.93 -9.61
CA PHE A 377 6.31 -2.31 -9.68
C PHE A 377 6.44 -2.95 -8.31
N ILE A 378 5.38 -3.60 -7.83
CA ILE A 378 5.30 -4.20 -6.49
C ILE A 378 5.03 -5.70 -6.61
N THR A 379 3.98 -6.05 -7.36
CA THR A 379 3.50 -7.43 -7.54
C THR A 379 3.28 -7.71 -9.02
N ALA A 380 3.68 -8.88 -9.49
CA ALA A 380 3.52 -9.24 -10.88
C ALA A 380 2.04 -9.40 -11.24
N LEU A 381 1.65 -8.88 -12.40
CA LEU A 381 0.34 -9.12 -12.98
C LEU A 381 0.46 -10.34 -13.91
N GLU A 382 -0.42 -11.32 -13.77
CA GLU A 382 -0.47 -12.44 -14.71
C GLU A 382 -0.85 -11.93 -16.11
N SER A 383 -0.12 -12.35 -17.14
CA SER A 383 -0.45 -12.00 -18.52
C SER A 383 -1.78 -12.65 -18.93
N THR A 384 -2.63 -11.89 -19.62
CA THR A 384 -3.96 -12.32 -20.08
C THR A 384 -3.90 -13.62 -20.89
N GLU A 385 -2.79 -13.88 -21.59
CA GLU A 385 -2.55 -15.10 -22.39
C GLU A 385 -2.50 -16.41 -21.56
N LYS A 386 -2.04 -16.38 -20.30
CA LYS A 386 -2.01 -17.58 -19.45
C LYS A 386 -3.38 -17.95 -18.89
N ARG A 387 -4.33 -17.01 -18.92
CA ARG A 387 -5.68 -17.21 -18.39
C ARG A 387 -6.55 -18.04 -19.34
N GLU A 388 -6.37 -17.92 -20.64
CA GLU A 388 -7.12 -18.72 -21.63
C GLU A 388 -6.68 -20.20 -21.64
N LEU A 389 -5.39 -20.48 -21.40
CA LEU A 389 -4.85 -21.84 -21.34
C LEU A 389 -5.24 -22.63 -20.08
N SER A 390 -5.66 -21.95 -19.00
CA SER A 390 -6.05 -22.57 -17.73
C SER A 390 -7.55 -22.76 -17.56
N VAL A 391 -8.38 -21.99 -18.27
CA VAL A 391 -9.85 -22.12 -18.21
C VAL A 391 -10.36 -23.27 -19.08
N ASN A 392 -9.62 -23.69 -20.11
CA ASN A 392 -10.09 -24.68 -21.09
C ASN A 392 -9.85 -26.17 -20.72
N ARG A 393 -9.57 -26.49 -19.44
CA ARG A 393 -9.35 -27.89 -18.99
C ARG A 393 -10.48 -28.51 -18.17
N ASN A 394 -11.54 -27.76 -17.89
CA ASN A 394 -12.67 -28.23 -17.06
C ASN A 394 -14.03 -27.98 -17.71
N ALA A 395 -14.20 -28.37 -18.97
CA ALA A 395 -15.53 -28.59 -19.55
C ALA A 395 -15.77 -30.11 -19.67
N PRO A 396 -16.86 -30.66 -19.12
CA PRO A 396 -17.26 -32.03 -19.39
C PRO A 396 -17.81 -32.10 -20.82
N ASP A 397 -17.14 -32.88 -21.67
CA ASP A 397 -17.58 -33.15 -23.04
C ASP A 397 -18.68 -34.21 -23.02
N ASP A 398 -19.91 -33.78 -23.29
CA ASP A 398 -21.09 -34.62 -23.37
C ASP A 398 -21.56 -34.67 -24.83
N SER A 399 -21.00 -35.57 -25.62
CA SER A 399 -21.68 -36.10 -26.80
C SER A 399 -21.07 -37.42 -27.29
N ALA A 400 -21.83 -38.50 -27.05
CA ALA A 400 -21.60 -39.78 -27.68
C ALA A 400 -21.98 -39.75 -29.17
N ALA A 401 -21.05 -40.10 -30.05
CA ALA A 401 -21.33 -40.59 -31.39
C ALA A 401 -20.33 -41.68 -31.79
N ARG A 402 -20.86 -42.75 -32.36
CA ARG A 402 -20.25 -44.07 -32.55
C ARG A 402 -19.44 -44.19 -33.84
N ARG A 403 -18.61 -45.26 -33.87
CA ARG A 403 -18.03 -46.03 -35.00
C ARG A 403 -16.75 -45.43 -35.61
N SER A 404 -15.74 -46.18 -36.05
CA SER A 404 -15.31 -47.58 -35.90
C SER A 404 -14.02 -47.74 -36.72
N PHE A 405 -13.11 -48.62 -36.28
CA PHE A 405 -12.04 -49.30 -37.05
C PHE A 405 -10.87 -48.49 -37.65
N GLY A 406 -9.65 -48.98 -37.38
CA GLY A 406 -8.45 -48.65 -38.16
C GLY A 406 -7.15 -48.90 -37.41
N ALA A 407 -6.68 -50.14 -37.40
CA ALA A 407 -5.41 -50.58 -36.85
C ALA A 407 -4.18 -49.94 -37.52
N GLN A 408 -3.08 -49.73 -36.79
CA GLN A 408 -1.80 -50.40 -37.07
C GLN A 408 -0.71 -50.12 -36.03
N ALA A 409 0.08 -51.17 -35.83
CA ALA A 409 1.11 -51.36 -34.83
C ALA A 409 2.49 -50.84 -35.25
N ARG A 410 3.42 -50.87 -34.27
CA ARG A 410 4.89 -51.07 -34.29
C ARG A 410 5.58 -49.96 -33.49
N GLY A 411 6.47 -50.22 -32.52
CA GLY A 411 7.03 -51.47 -32.02
C GLY A 411 8.18 -51.17 -31.05
N GLY A 412 8.50 -52.16 -30.20
CA GLY A 412 9.78 -52.37 -29.51
C GLY A 412 10.12 -51.42 -28.34
N GLY A 413 10.28 -51.83 -27.09
CA GLY A 413 10.50 -53.16 -26.52
C GLY A 413 11.81 -53.18 -25.73
N ALA A 414 11.71 -53.36 -24.40
CA ALA A 414 12.65 -54.12 -23.57
C ALA A 414 12.11 -54.22 -22.12
N VAL A 415 11.26 -55.22 -21.92
CA VAL A 415 11.08 -56.01 -20.67
C VAL A 415 12.21 -57.07 -20.69
N ILE A 416 12.74 -57.61 -19.58
CA ILE A 416 12.43 -58.88 -18.83
C ILE A 416 13.33 -58.82 -17.55
N VAL A 417 13.10 -59.37 -16.36
CA VAL A 417 12.51 -60.63 -15.83
C VAL A 417 12.25 -60.38 -14.33
N GLY A 418 11.19 -60.80 -13.64
CA GLY A 418 10.33 -61.97 -13.80
C GLY A 418 10.50 -62.86 -12.57
N GLY A 419 9.49 -62.86 -11.69
CA GLY A 419 9.30 -63.80 -10.59
C GLY A 419 7.80 -63.83 -10.25
N GLU A 420 7.14 -64.94 -10.57
CA GLU A 420 5.70 -65.28 -10.47
C GLU A 420 5.12 -65.03 -9.07
N LEU A 421 3.88 -64.54 -8.84
CA LEU A 421 2.51 -64.81 -9.32
C LEU A 421 1.84 -66.11 -8.82
N GLU A 422 1.07 -65.98 -7.73
CA GLU A 422 -0.23 -66.63 -7.43
C GLU A 422 -0.93 -65.69 -6.41
N GLY A 423 -2.21 -65.34 -6.37
CA GLY A 423 -3.44 -65.71 -7.07
C GLY A 423 -4.62 -65.31 -6.15
N LEU A 424 -5.68 -64.74 -6.73
CA LEU A 424 -7.08 -64.68 -6.25
C LEU A 424 -7.56 -63.56 -5.26
N HIS A 425 -8.34 -62.63 -5.84
CA HIS A 425 -9.63 -62.09 -5.39
C HIS A 425 -9.82 -61.69 -3.91
N GLN A 426 -9.99 -60.38 -3.63
CA GLN A 426 -11.28 -59.77 -3.24
C GLN A 426 -11.12 -58.30 -2.86
N TRP A 427 -12.16 -57.52 -3.17
CA TRP A 427 -12.29 -56.11 -2.86
C TRP A 427 -12.67 -55.93 -1.39
N GLU A 428 -11.76 -55.41 -0.56
CA GLU A 428 -12.11 -54.86 0.77
C GLU A 428 -11.30 -53.59 1.08
N ASP A 429 -12.04 -52.49 1.21
CA ASP A 429 -11.78 -51.30 2.03
C ASP A 429 -10.33 -50.95 2.42
N HIS A 430 -9.66 -50.15 1.58
CA HIS A 430 -8.57 -49.31 2.05
C HIS A 430 -9.14 -48.09 2.79
N LEU A 431 -9.44 -48.35 4.06
CA LEU A 431 -9.48 -47.41 5.18
C LEU A 431 -8.76 -46.08 4.90
N ARG A 432 -9.49 -44.98 5.08
CA ARG A 432 -8.93 -43.62 5.17
C ARG A 432 -7.68 -43.68 6.04
N SER A 433 -6.50 -43.45 5.47
CA SER A 433 -5.29 -43.34 6.25
C SER A 433 -5.45 -42.15 7.20
N ARG A 434 -5.64 -42.46 8.49
CA ARG A 434 -5.63 -41.44 9.54
C ARG A 434 -4.23 -40.84 9.51
N LYS A 435 -4.14 -39.56 9.14
CA LYS A 435 -2.89 -38.80 9.13
C LYS A 435 -2.23 -38.99 10.50
N VAL A 436 -1.13 -39.73 10.54
CA VAL A 436 -0.35 -39.88 11.77
C VAL A 436 0.23 -38.50 12.06
N LEU A 437 -0.29 -37.85 13.11
CA LEU A 437 0.24 -36.59 13.60
C LEU A 437 1.68 -36.83 14.05
N LYS A 438 2.65 -36.32 13.29
CA LYS A 438 4.02 -36.17 13.78
C LYS A 438 3.99 -35.30 15.04
N ASP A 439 4.92 -35.56 15.95
CA ASP A 439 5.02 -34.86 17.22
C ASP A 439 5.36 -33.37 16.99
N ASN A 440 4.32 -32.53 16.88
CA ASN A 440 4.40 -31.12 16.47
C ASN A 440 5.22 -30.27 17.44
N VAL A 441 5.46 -30.76 18.67
CA VAL A 441 6.23 -30.06 19.69
C VAL A 441 7.70 -29.85 19.26
N MET A 442 8.23 -30.71 18.39
CA MET A 442 9.57 -30.56 17.82
C MET A 442 9.66 -29.44 16.77
N GLY A 443 8.52 -28.94 16.29
CA GLY A 443 8.43 -27.72 15.49
C GLY A 443 8.85 -26.46 16.26
N VAL A 444 8.83 -26.50 17.60
CA VAL A 444 9.48 -25.48 18.44
C VAL A 444 10.99 -25.77 18.44
N THR A 445 11.71 -25.09 17.55
CA THR A 445 13.13 -25.36 17.30
C THR A 445 14.02 -24.83 18.43
N LYS A 446 15.18 -25.49 18.65
CA LYS A 446 16.19 -25.03 19.64
C LYS A 446 16.63 -23.56 19.42
N PRO A 447 16.79 -23.07 18.17
CA PRO A 447 17.05 -21.66 17.91
C PRO A 447 15.93 -20.72 18.39
N ALA A 448 14.64 -21.10 18.27
CA ALA A 448 13.53 -20.27 18.74
C ALA A 448 13.55 -20.10 20.26
N ILE A 449 13.76 -21.21 20.99
CA ILE A 449 13.93 -21.22 22.45
C ILE A 449 15.12 -20.35 22.86
N ARG A 450 16.24 -20.46 22.14
CA ARG A 450 17.44 -19.63 22.38
C ARG A 450 17.13 -18.15 22.20
N ARG A 451 16.48 -17.74 21.11
CA ARG A 451 16.11 -16.33 20.89
C ARG A 451 15.23 -15.76 22.00
N LEU A 452 14.33 -16.56 22.56
CA LEU A 452 13.49 -16.16 23.69
C LEU A 452 14.32 -15.98 24.96
N ALA A 453 15.13 -16.98 25.32
CA ALA A 453 15.98 -16.94 26.51
C ALA A 453 16.99 -15.77 26.47
N ARG A 454 17.52 -15.43 25.28
CA ARG A 454 18.40 -14.27 25.11
C ARG A 454 17.71 -12.95 25.41
N ARG A 455 16.44 -12.80 25.01
CA ARG A 455 15.63 -11.62 25.34
C ARG A 455 15.35 -11.51 26.85
N GLY A 456 15.30 -12.63 27.55
CA GLY A 456 15.24 -12.69 29.01
C GLY A 456 16.59 -12.58 29.72
N GLY A 457 17.67 -12.20 29.03
CA GLY A 457 19.00 -12.01 29.63
C GLY A 457 19.81 -13.29 29.90
N VAL A 458 19.34 -14.46 29.46
CA VAL A 458 20.01 -15.74 29.72
C VAL A 458 21.29 -15.86 28.88
N LYS A 459 22.45 -16.05 29.55
CA LYS A 459 23.78 -16.10 28.92
C LYS A 459 24.21 -17.50 28.42
N ARG A 460 23.84 -18.59 29.09
CA ARG A 460 24.06 -19.98 28.61
C ARG A 460 22.85 -20.84 28.94
N ILE A 461 22.60 -21.86 28.12
CA ILE A 461 21.43 -22.76 28.25
C ILE A 461 21.94 -24.19 28.22
N SER A 462 21.56 -24.99 29.23
CA SER A 462 21.87 -26.43 29.28
C SER A 462 21.06 -27.23 28.25
N ALA A 463 21.58 -28.36 27.78
CA ALA A 463 20.94 -29.16 26.74
C ALA A 463 19.58 -29.74 27.16
N GLY A 464 19.36 -30.05 28.45
CA GLY A 464 18.09 -30.60 28.95
C GLY A 464 16.93 -29.57 28.95
N ILE A 465 17.25 -28.28 28.98
CA ILE A 465 16.26 -27.20 29.08
C ILE A 465 15.38 -27.10 27.82
N TYR A 466 15.88 -27.54 26.66
CA TYR A 466 15.10 -27.48 25.42
C TYR A 466 13.88 -28.40 25.46
N ASP A 467 14.02 -29.58 26.06
CA ASP A 467 12.93 -30.55 26.14
C ASP A 467 11.99 -30.22 27.30
N GLU A 468 12.52 -29.67 28.40
CA GLU A 468 11.73 -29.15 29.50
C GLU A 468 10.81 -27.99 29.07
N ILE A 469 11.32 -27.02 28.31
CA ILE A 469 10.50 -25.91 27.78
C ILE A 469 9.40 -26.42 26.84
N ARG A 470 9.70 -27.42 26.01
CA ARG A 470 8.69 -28.08 25.17
C ARG A 470 7.62 -28.78 26.01
N GLY A 471 8.03 -29.44 27.10
CA GLY A 471 7.13 -30.01 28.09
C GLY A 471 6.22 -28.95 28.71
N CYS A 472 6.76 -27.81 29.15
CA CYS A 472 5.97 -26.71 29.70
C CYS A 472 4.94 -26.17 28.69
N LEU A 473 5.33 -26.01 27.42
CA LEU A 473 4.43 -25.55 26.35
C LEU A 473 3.29 -26.55 26.11
N LYS A 474 3.61 -27.85 26.08
CA LYS A 474 2.63 -28.92 25.91
C LYS A 474 1.65 -28.96 27.10
N ASN A 475 2.17 -28.93 28.33
CA ASN A 475 1.35 -28.93 29.55
C ASN A 475 0.42 -27.71 29.60
N ARG A 476 0.93 -26.53 29.20
CA ARG A 476 0.13 -25.31 29.13
C ARG A 476 -0.99 -25.42 28.11
N LEU A 477 -0.70 -25.96 26.92
CA LEU A 477 -1.71 -26.17 25.88
C LEU A 477 -2.77 -27.20 26.32
N GLU A 478 -2.35 -28.29 26.95
CA GLU A 478 -3.24 -29.31 27.46
C GLU A 478 -4.22 -28.74 28.50
N LEU A 479 -3.73 -27.89 29.39
CA LEU A 479 -4.55 -27.23 30.39
C LEU A 479 -5.58 -26.26 29.78
N ILE A 480 -5.20 -25.51 28.73
CA ILE A 480 -6.14 -24.67 27.97
C ILE A 480 -7.18 -25.54 27.26
N LEU A 481 -6.77 -26.63 26.61
CA LEU A 481 -7.67 -27.50 25.87
C LEU A 481 -8.66 -28.22 26.79
N ARG A 482 -8.25 -28.64 27.99
CA ARG A 482 -9.14 -29.22 29.00
C ARG A 482 -10.26 -28.25 29.36
N ASP A 483 -9.92 -26.98 29.63
CA ASP A 483 -10.92 -25.95 29.94
C ASP A 483 -11.85 -25.68 28.75
N CYS A 484 -11.30 -25.58 27.52
CA CYS A 484 -12.11 -25.43 26.31
C CYS A 484 -13.09 -26.60 26.10
N VAL A 485 -12.65 -27.83 26.36
CA VAL A 485 -13.51 -29.02 26.28
C VAL A 485 -14.60 -28.97 27.33
N THR A 486 -14.29 -28.59 28.57
CA THR A 486 -15.30 -28.40 29.62
C THR A 486 -16.37 -27.37 29.23
N TYR A 487 -15.99 -26.24 28.62
CA TYR A 487 -16.96 -25.26 28.12
C TYR A 487 -17.80 -25.79 26.95
N ALA A 488 -17.17 -26.51 26.00
CA ALA A 488 -17.87 -27.14 24.88
C ALA A 488 -18.85 -28.24 25.33
N GLU A 489 -18.49 -29.02 26.34
CA GLU A 489 -19.35 -30.04 26.96
C GLU A 489 -20.52 -29.40 27.73
N TYR A 490 -20.26 -28.34 28.50
CA TYR A 490 -21.29 -27.60 29.23
C TYR A 490 -22.38 -27.07 28.29
N ARG A 491 -22.00 -26.55 27.12
CA ARG A 491 -22.93 -26.09 26.08
C ARG A 491 -23.46 -27.21 25.16
N LYS A 492 -23.19 -28.48 25.48
CA LYS A 492 -23.60 -29.69 24.74
C LYS A 492 -23.21 -29.67 23.26
N ALA A 493 -22.03 -29.15 22.93
CA ALA A 493 -21.55 -29.05 21.57
C ALA A 493 -20.37 -29.99 21.29
N LYS A 494 -20.24 -30.41 20.02
CA LYS A 494 -19.14 -31.26 19.54
C LYS A 494 -17.98 -30.47 18.94
N THR A 495 -18.07 -29.14 18.93
CA THR A 495 -17.10 -28.24 18.27
C THR A 495 -16.66 -27.17 19.26
N ILE A 496 -15.36 -26.93 19.38
CA ILE A 496 -14.83 -25.83 20.20
C ILE A 496 -14.96 -24.52 19.41
N THR A 497 -15.48 -23.48 20.05
CA THR A 497 -15.64 -22.14 19.47
C THR A 497 -14.59 -21.16 20.02
N ILE A 498 -14.47 -19.98 19.40
CA ILE A 498 -13.57 -18.93 19.86
C ILE A 498 -13.86 -18.53 21.31
N ASN A 499 -15.14 -18.43 21.68
CA ASN A 499 -15.56 -18.06 23.03
C ASN A 499 -15.11 -19.07 24.09
N ASP A 500 -15.12 -20.38 23.76
CA ASP A 500 -14.62 -21.43 24.66
C ASP A 500 -13.12 -21.21 24.98
N VAL A 501 -12.35 -20.74 23.99
CA VAL A 501 -10.91 -20.41 24.15
C VAL A 501 -10.73 -19.13 24.96
N LEU A 502 -11.53 -18.10 24.70
CA LEU A 502 -11.48 -16.84 25.46
C LEU A 502 -11.82 -17.05 26.93
N PHE A 503 -12.85 -17.83 27.23
CA PHE A 503 -13.23 -18.16 28.61
C PHE A 503 -12.16 -19.00 29.31
N ALA A 504 -11.57 -19.99 28.63
CA ALA A 504 -10.44 -20.76 29.16
C ALA A 504 -9.25 -19.84 29.51
N LEU A 505 -8.86 -18.93 28.62
CA LEU A 505 -7.75 -18.00 28.86
C LEU A 505 -8.04 -16.98 29.96
N ARG A 506 -9.29 -16.52 30.05
CA ARG A 506 -9.76 -15.63 31.12
C ARG A 506 -9.71 -16.30 32.49
N ARG A 507 -10.15 -17.57 32.58
CA ARG A 507 -10.05 -18.39 33.80
C ARG A 507 -8.60 -18.55 34.28
N LEU A 508 -7.66 -18.56 33.34
CA LEU A 508 -6.23 -18.70 33.61
C LEU A 508 -5.51 -17.38 33.87
N GLY A 509 -6.24 -16.27 34.03
CA GLY A 509 -5.70 -14.95 34.35
C GLY A 509 -4.86 -14.34 33.23
N ARG A 510 -5.02 -14.78 31.98
CA ARG A 510 -4.29 -14.29 30.81
C ARG A 510 -5.22 -14.03 29.63
N PRO A 511 -6.13 -13.03 29.73
CA PRO A 511 -7.04 -12.69 28.64
C PRO A 511 -6.27 -12.19 27.40
N ILE A 512 -6.82 -12.44 26.21
CA ILE A 512 -6.32 -11.88 24.94
C ILE A 512 -7.20 -10.68 24.59
N TYR A 513 -6.65 -9.48 24.69
CA TYR A 513 -7.33 -8.24 24.34
C TYR A 513 -7.58 -8.15 22.82
N GLY A 514 -8.73 -7.61 22.41
CA GLY A 514 -9.14 -7.48 21.00
C GLY A 514 -10.08 -8.59 20.50
N PHE A 515 -10.51 -9.50 21.37
CA PHE A 515 -11.52 -10.53 21.10
C PHE A 515 -12.72 -10.49 22.07
N ASP A 516 -12.80 -9.48 22.94
CA ASP A 516 -13.96 -9.30 23.81
C ASP A 516 -15.16 -8.83 22.97
N ASP A 517 -16.29 -9.55 23.07
CA ASP A 517 -17.56 -9.13 22.45
C ASP A 517 -17.94 -7.73 22.96
N TRP A 518 -17.95 -6.75 22.06
CA TRP A 518 -18.49 -5.42 22.32
C TRP A 518 -20.00 -5.57 22.57
N VAL A 519 -20.40 -5.59 23.84
CA VAL A 519 -21.79 -5.34 24.22
C VAL A 519 -21.92 -3.83 24.37
N PRO A 520 -22.70 -3.13 23.52
CA PRO A 520 -22.93 -1.71 23.71
C PRO A 520 -23.63 -1.50 25.05
N ALA A 521 -23.01 -0.70 25.93
CA ALA A 521 -23.68 -0.17 27.10
C ALA A 521 -24.91 0.62 26.63
N LYS A 522 -26.11 0.17 26.99
CA LYS A 522 -27.33 0.96 26.84
C LYS A 522 -27.12 2.26 27.63
N ARG A 523 -26.97 3.38 26.93
CA ARG A 523 -27.11 4.71 27.50
C ARG A 523 -28.51 4.81 28.09
N SER A 524 -28.63 4.91 29.42
CA SER A 524 -29.86 5.37 30.05
C SER A 524 -30.08 6.82 29.62
N ALA A 525 -31.27 7.09 29.08
CA ALA A 525 -31.68 8.43 28.70
C ALA A 525 -31.76 9.29 29.96
N ALA A 526 -31.01 10.40 29.98
CA ALA A 526 -31.16 11.44 30.98
C ALA A 526 -32.50 12.16 30.73
N THR A 527 -33.52 11.80 31.50
CA THR A 527 -34.71 12.63 31.70
C THR A 527 -34.32 13.85 32.52
N ARG A 528 -34.28 15.03 31.89
CA ARG A 528 -34.42 16.30 32.61
C ARG A 528 -35.89 16.45 33.01
N GLY A 529 -36.16 16.62 34.29
CA GLY A 529 -37.51 16.93 34.75
C GLY A 529 -37.67 17.01 36.27
N VAL A 530 -37.40 18.20 36.81
CA VAL A 530 -38.16 18.87 37.88
C VAL A 530 -38.23 18.23 39.28
N GLY A 531 -37.62 18.93 40.25
CA GLY A 531 -38.30 19.29 41.50
C GLY A 531 -37.89 18.54 42.77
N GLY A 532 -37.59 19.33 43.82
CA GLY A 532 -37.95 18.95 45.19
C GLY A 532 -36.82 18.81 46.20
N HIS A 533 -36.54 19.92 46.90
CA HIS A 533 -36.27 20.07 48.34
C HIS A 533 -35.13 19.29 49.03
N GLY A 534 -34.31 20.06 49.77
CA GLY A 534 -33.37 19.58 50.81
C GLY A 534 -34.08 18.95 52.03
N PRO A 535 -33.42 18.75 53.20
CA PRO A 535 -32.40 19.59 53.84
C PRO A 535 -31.09 18.82 54.15
N GLY A 536 -29.97 19.46 54.46
CA GLY A 536 -29.61 19.99 55.80
C GLY A 536 -28.35 19.22 56.26
N ALA A 537 -27.21 19.91 56.41
CA ALA A 537 -26.70 20.40 57.70
C ALA A 537 -26.00 19.26 58.48
N ASP A 538 -24.68 19.19 58.43
CA ASP A 538 -23.74 19.60 59.50
C ASP A 538 -23.03 18.29 59.95
N GLU A 539 -21.79 18.15 60.41
CA GLU A 539 -20.85 18.97 61.20
C GLU A 539 -19.55 18.12 61.21
N GLU A 540 -18.36 18.71 61.01
CA GLU A 540 -17.28 18.88 62.02
C GLU A 540 -16.22 17.77 62.12
N GLU A 541 -14.96 18.27 62.21
CA GLU A 541 -13.73 17.74 62.84
C GLU A 541 -13.24 16.33 62.45
N GLU A 542 -11.98 16.08 62.07
CA GLU A 542 -10.70 16.56 62.61
C GLU A 542 -9.59 16.39 61.55
#